data_AF-A0A6F8ZCF7-F1
#
_entry.id   AF-A0A6F8ZCF7-F1
#
_cell.length_a   1.000
_cell.length_b   1.000
_cell.length_c   1.000
_cell.angle_alpha   90.00
_cell.angle_beta   90.00
_cell.angle_gamma   90.00
#
_symmetry.space_group_name_H-M   'P 1'
#
loop_
_entity.id
_entity.type
_entity.pdbx_description
1 polymer ?
#
loop_
_entity_poly.entity_id
_entity_poly.type
_entity_poly.pdbx_seq_one_letter_code
_entity_poly.pdbx_strand_id
1 'polypeptide(L)'
;MATPDVHTLAAVIHDPGPDALPSLGTALAALADCRIGVGLSPAVEDAAGLAAARHQAAYAARLAAHPALPVPVLPADAAPGLAPVGLLQGDPARAAEAARRLAPLTASDTRHGTRLLDTLKAYLLHDRRLDETSRALYIHPGTLKYCLRLIRRLTGWDPATTLGLFDMLFSLFLSEDPDLVLRACYGGRADPAGAVFSGIFLPHRT
;
A
#
# COMPACT_ATOMS: atom_id res chain seq x y z
N MET A 1 16.76 -25.27 -11.31
CA MET A 1 15.32 -25.13 -11.02
C MET A 1 14.80 -24.01 -11.89
N ALA A 2 13.90 -24.28 -12.84
CA ALA A 2 13.28 -23.25 -13.66
C ALA A 2 12.42 -22.34 -12.78
N THR A 3 12.53 -21.03 -12.95
CA THR A 3 11.60 -20.07 -12.34
C THR A 3 10.21 -20.32 -12.93
N PRO A 4 9.18 -20.57 -12.11
CA PRO A 4 7.82 -20.78 -12.61
C PRO A 4 7.37 -19.53 -13.37
N ASP A 5 6.75 -19.71 -14.53
CA ASP A 5 6.18 -18.62 -15.32
C ASP A 5 5.11 -17.90 -14.48
N VAL A 6 5.35 -16.62 -14.20
CA VAL A 6 4.46 -15.78 -13.40
C VAL A 6 3.50 -15.05 -14.32
N HIS A 7 2.25 -15.53 -14.41
CA HIS A 7 1.21 -14.85 -15.16
C HIS A 7 0.37 -13.96 -14.23
N THR A 8 0.31 -12.66 -14.52
CA THR A 8 -0.56 -11.72 -13.79
C THR A 8 -1.86 -11.51 -14.56
N LEU A 9 -2.99 -11.93 -13.98
CA LEU A 9 -4.32 -11.64 -14.50
C LEU A 9 -4.99 -10.59 -13.60
N ALA A 10 -5.42 -9.47 -14.19
CA ALA A 10 -6.18 -8.44 -13.49
C ALA A 10 -7.57 -8.33 -14.10
N ALA A 11 -8.59 -8.74 -13.36
CA ALA A 11 -9.99 -8.64 -13.75
C ALA A 11 -10.68 -7.58 -12.89
N VAL A 12 -11.49 -6.72 -13.52
CA VAL A 12 -12.38 -5.79 -12.82
C VAL A 12 -13.80 -6.24 -13.11
N ILE A 13 -14.53 -6.58 -12.05
CA ILE A 13 -15.89 -7.10 -12.16
C ILE A 13 -16.82 -6.08 -11.51
N HIS A 14 -17.58 -5.37 -12.33
CA HIS A 14 -18.65 -4.48 -11.90
C HIS A 14 -19.97 -5.20 -12.14
N ASP A 15 -20.81 -5.30 -11.10
CA ASP A 15 -22.07 -6.04 -11.11
C ASP A 15 -21.92 -7.46 -11.69
N PRO A 16 -21.19 -8.37 -11.00
CA PRO A 16 -21.08 -9.74 -11.46
C PRO A 16 -22.47 -10.34 -11.57
N GLY A 17 -22.90 -10.63 -12.81
CA GLY A 17 -23.99 -11.56 -13.02
C GLY A 17 -23.74 -12.86 -12.24
N PRO A 18 -24.79 -13.63 -11.92
CA PRO A 18 -24.73 -14.76 -10.99
C PRO A 18 -23.65 -15.80 -11.34
N ASP A 19 -23.26 -15.91 -12.62
CA ASP A 19 -22.31 -16.90 -13.13
C ASP A 19 -20.84 -16.42 -13.16
N ALA A 20 -20.56 -15.16 -12.84
CA ALA A 20 -19.22 -14.58 -12.95
C ALA A 20 -18.21 -15.24 -12.00
N LEU A 21 -18.59 -15.46 -10.74
CA LEU A 21 -17.73 -16.09 -9.73
C LEU A 21 -17.50 -17.59 -10.00
N PRO A 22 -18.53 -18.41 -10.33
CA PRO A 22 -18.32 -19.80 -10.77
C PRO A 22 -17.40 -19.93 -11.99
N SER A 23 -17.57 -19.04 -12.98
CA SER A 23 -16.76 -19.05 -14.20
C SER A 23 -15.30 -18.71 -13.91
N LEU A 24 -15.06 -17.72 -13.04
CA LEU A 24 -13.73 -17.37 -12.56
C LEU A 24 -13.07 -18.54 -11.81
N GLY A 25 -13.82 -19.21 -10.91
CA GLY A 25 -13.33 -20.38 -10.19
C GLY A 25 -12.92 -21.52 -11.13
N THR A 26 -13.70 -21.76 -12.19
CA THR A 26 -13.39 -22.77 -13.21
C THR A 26 -12.12 -22.41 -13.99
N ALA A 27 -11.96 -21.14 -14.38
CA ALA A 27 -10.76 -20.67 -15.08
C ALA A 27 -9.50 -20.75 -14.20
N LEU A 28 -9.61 -20.43 -12.91
CA LEU A 28 -8.50 -20.55 -11.96
C LEU A 28 -8.12 -22.01 -11.70
N ALA A 29 -9.11 -22.92 -11.64
CA ALA A 29 -8.86 -24.35 -11.49
C ALA A 29 -8.10 -24.96 -12.68
N ALA A 30 -8.36 -24.48 -13.90
CA ALA A 30 -7.61 -24.89 -15.09
C ALA A 30 -6.13 -24.45 -15.09
N LEU A 31 -5.75 -23.56 -14.18
CA LEU A 31 -4.41 -23.02 -14.02
C LEU A 31 -3.74 -23.49 -12.72
N ALA A 32 -4.21 -24.59 -12.12
CA ALA A 32 -3.75 -25.07 -10.80
C ALA A 32 -2.25 -25.37 -10.71
N ASP A 33 -1.61 -25.72 -11.83
CA ASP A 33 -0.16 -25.97 -11.89
C ASP A 33 0.69 -24.68 -12.02
N CYS A 34 0.04 -23.53 -12.19
CA CYS A 34 0.67 -22.22 -12.28
C CYS A 34 0.57 -21.48 -10.94
N ARG A 35 1.60 -20.72 -10.58
CA ARG A 35 1.46 -19.74 -9.49
C ARG A 35 0.69 -18.53 -10.01
N ILE A 36 -0.53 -18.37 -9.54
CA ILE A 36 -1.39 -17.24 -9.88
C ILE A 36 -1.45 -16.31 -8.68
N GLY A 37 -1.12 -15.04 -8.91
CA GLY A 37 -1.44 -13.97 -7.97
C GLY A 37 -2.73 -13.29 -8.37
N VAL A 38 -3.68 -13.23 -7.45
CA VAL A 38 -4.95 -12.52 -7.61
C VAL A 38 -4.90 -11.25 -6.78
N GLY A 39 -5.21 -10.12 -7.41
CA GLY A 39 -5.29 -8.82 -6.74
C GLY A 39 -6.71 -8.29 -6.79
N LEU A 40 -7.19 -7.78 -5.67
CA LEU A 40 -8.54 -7.21 -5.55
C LEU A 40 -8.42 -5.72 -5.24
N SER A 41 -9.19 -4.87 -5.91
CA SER A 41 -9.32 -3.46 -5.51
C SER A 41 -10.46 -3.30 -4.50
N PRO A 42 -10.52 -2.16 -3.78
CA PRO A 42 -11.76 -1.71 -3.17
C PRO A 42 -12.88 -1.58 -4.21
N ALA A 43 -14.12 -1.61 -3.72
CA ALA A 43 -15.28 -1.29 -4.54
C ALA A 43 -15.23 0.17 -5.01
N VAL A 44 -15.62 0.41 -6.26
CA VAL A 44 -15.77 1.75 -6.84
C VAL A 44 -17.22 1.95 -7.25
N GLU A 45 -17.77 3.11 -6.92
CA GLU A 45 -19.18 3.44 -7.13
C GLU A 45 -19.44 4.04 -8.53
N ASP A 46 -18.38 4.54 -9.18
CA ASP A 46 -18.48 5.21 -10.48
C ASP A 46 -17.37 4.77 -11.46
N ALA A 47 -17.58 5.14 -12.73
CA ALA A 47 -16.62 4.87 -13.79
C ALA A 47 -15.29 5.63 -13.64
N ALA A 48 -15.29 6.76 -12.92
CA ALA A 48 -14.09 7.56 -12.69
C ALA A 48 -13.08 6.82 -11.78
N GLY A 49 -13.57 6.04 -10.82
CA GLY A 49 -12.76 5.19 -9.95
C GLY A 49 -12.17 3.95 -10.63
N LEU A 50 -12.69 3.55 -11.80
CA LEU A 50 -12.35 2.28 -12.45
C LEU A 50 -10.87 2.15 -12.83
N ALA A 51 -10.27 3.25 -13.32
CA ALA A 51 -8.85 3.26 -13.70
C ALA A 51 -7.95 3.03 -12.47
N ALA A 52 -8.25 3.70 -11.35
CA ALA A 52 -7.53 3.53 -10.10
C ALA A 52 -7.72 2.12 -9.52
N ALA A 53 -8.96 1.60 -9.52
CA ALA A 53 -9.28 0.24 -9.09
C ALA A 53 -8.52 -0.80 -9.92
N ARG A 54 -8.51 -0.70 -11.25
CA ARG A 54 -7.74 -1.57 -12.12
C ARG A 54 -6.26 -1.53 -11.79
N HIS A 55 -5.70 -0.33 -11.60
CA HIS A 55 -4.29 -0.16 -11.24
C HIS A 55 -3.97 -0.84 -9.89
N GLN A 56 -4.84 -0.67 -8.91
CA GLN A 56 -4.73 -1.27 -7.58
C GLN A 56 -4.81 -2.80 -7.62
N ALA A 57 -5.78 -3.37 -8.33
CA ALA A 57 -5.94 -4.81 -8.49
C ALA A 57 -4.76 -5.44 -9.24
N ALA A 58 -4.31 -4.83 -10.35
CA ALA A 58 -3.17 -5.33 -11.11
C ALA A 58 -1.88 -5.33 -10.28
N TYR A 59 -1.68 -4.29 -9.49
CA TYR A 59 -0.55 -4.20 -8.58
C TYR A 59 -0.58 -5.29 -7.50
N ALA A 60 -1.73 -5.46 -6.83
CA ALA A 60 -1.91 -6.50 -5.81
C ALA A 60 -1.73 -7.91 -6.39
N ALA A 61 -2.14 -8.14 -7.65
CA ALA A 61 -1.96 -9.40 -8.35
C ALA A 61 -0.48 -9.72 -8.60
N ARG A 62 0.32 -8.73 -9.04
CA ARG A 62 1.77 -8.90 -9.25
C ARG A 62 2.48 -9.30 -7.96
N LEU A 63 2.06 -8.71 -6.84
CA LEU A 63 2.61 -9.02 -5.53
C LEU A 63 2.16 -10.40 -5.03
N ALA A 64 0.88 -10.72 -5.13
CA ALA A 64 0.36 -12.04 -4.78
C ALA A 64 1.05 -13.17 -5.56
N ALA A 65 1.53 -12.87 -6.77
CA ALA A 65 2.27 -13.83 -7.60
C ALA A 65 3.75 -13.98 -7.18
N HIS A 66 4.26 -13.13 -6.30
CA HIS A 66 5.65 -13.11 -5.89
C HIS A 66 5.99 -14.35 -5.01
N PRO A 67 7.06 -15.10 -5.32
CA PRO A 67 7.41 -16.35 -4.62
C PRO A 67 7.62 -16.23 -3.11
N ALA A 68 8.07 -15.06 -2.66
CA ALA A 68 8.34 -14.80 -1.25
C ALA A 68 7.08 -14.48 -0.44
N LEU A 69 5.92 -14.30 -1.09
CA LEU A 69 4.66 -14.01 -0.41
C LEU A 69 3.82 -15.29 -0.31
N PRO A 70 3.34 -15.68 0.88
CA PRO A 70 2.54 -16.89 1.08
C PRO A 70 1.06 -16.71 0.70
N VAL A 71 0.67 -15.58 0.12
CA VAL A 71 -0.73 -15.19 -0.06
C VAL A 71 -1.07 -15.08 -1.55
N PRO A 72 -1.84 -16.02 -2.13
CA PRO A 72 -2.18 -16.03 -3.56
C PRO A 72 -3.28 -15.02 -3.92
N VAL A 73 -3.99 -14.48 -2.93
CA VAL A 73 -5.04 -13.46 -3.13
C VAL A 73 -4.79 -12.28 -2.20
N LEU A 74 -4.59 -11.10 -2.77
CA LEU A 74 -4.24 -9.91 -2.02
C LEU A 74 -5.25 -8.78 -2.29
N PRO A 75 -6.00 -8.34 -1.26
CA PRO A 75 -6.75 -7.09 -1.34
C PRO A 75 -5.78 -5.90 -1.35
N ALA A 76 -5.98 -4.94 -2.25
CA ALA A 76 -5.10 -3.79 -2.43
C ALA A 76 -5.11 -2.84 -1.21
N ASP A 77 -6.18 -2.88 -0.41
CA ASP A 77 -6.35 -2.14 0.84
C ASP A 77 -5.85 -2.92 2.07
N ALA A 78 -5.90 -4.25 2.03
CA ALA A 78 -5.37 -5.17 3.05
C ALA A 78 -3.91 -5.56 2.82
N ALA A 79 -3.19 -4.80 1.99
CA ALA A 79 -1.80 -5.00 1.64
C ALA A 79 -0.89 -3.99 2.37
N PRO A 80 -0.81 -4.01 3.72
CA PRO A 80 0.16 -3.19 4.39
C PRO A 80 1.58 -3.58 3.94
N GLY A 81 2.49 -2.61 3.91
CA GLY A 81 3.88 -2.70 3.49
C GLY A 81 4.09 -2.67 1.98
N LEU A 82 3.03 -2.47 1.20
CA LEU A 82 3.08 -2.54 -0.26
C LEU A 82 2.80 -1.20 -0.93
N ALA A 83 2.35 -0.16 -0.21
CA ALA A 83 2.31 1.19 -0.77
C ALA A 83 3.71 1.67 -1.25
N PRO A 84 4.81 1.39 -0.52
CA PRO A 84 6.14 1.82 -0.94
C PRO A 84 6.66 1.11 -2.19
N VAL A 85 6.28 -0.15 -2.40
CA VAL A 85 6.72 -0.90 -3.60
C VAL A 85 6.06 -0.36 -4.87
N GLY A 86 4.80 0.09 -4.81
CA GLY A 86 4.13 0.72 -5.96
C GLY A 86 4.68 2.13 -6.25
N LEU A 87 5.08 2.82 -5.19
CA LEU A 87 5.73 4.12 -5.26
C LEU A 87 7.15 4.03 -5.89
N LEU A 88 7.94 3.00 -5.55
CA LEU A 88 9.21 2.70 -6.20
C LEU A 88 9.05 2.34 -7.70
N GLN A 89 7.86 1.90 -8.11
CA GLN A 89 7.50 1.67 -9.51
C GLN A 89 6.97 2.92 -10.22
N GLY A 90 6.93 4.07 -9.53
CA GLY A 90 6.57 5.36 -10.13
C GLY A 90 5.09 5.68 -10.17
N ASP A 91 4.27 5.01 -9.37
CA ASP A 91 2.84 5.31 -9.32
C ASP A 91 2.56 6.50 -8.37
N PRO A 92 2.29 7.72 -8.90
CA PRO A 92 2.01 8.88 -8.06
C PRO A 92 0.73 8.72 -7.24
N ALA A 93 -0.20 7.84 -7.66
CA ALA A 93 -1.41 7.55 -6.88
C ALA A 93 -1.08 6.93 -5.52
N ARG A 94 0.08 6.27 -5.37
CA ARG A 94 0.54 5.72 -4.09
C ARG A 94 1.07 6.77 -3.15
N ALA A 95 1.75 7.79 -3.66
CA ALA A 95 2.15 8.94 -2.83
C ALA A 95 0.91 9.66 -2.29
N ALA A 96 -0.09 9.88 -3.15
CA ALA A 96 -1.35 10.49 -2.75
C ALA A 96 -2.13 9.62 -1.73
N GLU A 97 -2.17 8.30 -1.90
CA GLU A 97 -2.82 7.39 -0.96
C GLU A 97 -2.11 7.35 0.41
N ALA A 98 -0.77 7.30 0.41
CA ALA A 98 0.04 7.36 1.60
C ALA A 98 -0.23 8.64 2.42
N ALA A 99 -0.27 9.79 1.74
CA ALA A 99 -0.62 11.07 2.36
C ALA A 99 -2.06 11.08 2.91
N ARG A 100 -3.04 10.58 2.14
CA ARG A 100 -4.45 10.48 2.58
C ARG A 100 -4.61 9.62 3.83
N ARG A 101 -3.87 8.53 3.95
CA ARG A 101 -3.92 7.62 5.11
C ARG A 101 -3.42 8.26 6.40
N LEU A 102 -2.46 9.19 6.33
CA LEU A 102 -1.98 9.93 7.50
C LEU A 102 -2.79 11.19 7.84
N ALA A 103 -3.54 11.75 6.88
CA ALA A 103 -4.34 12.96 7.08
C ALA A 103 -5.28 12.93 8.31
N PRO A 104 -5.92 11.78 8.68
CA PRO A 104 -6.72 11.69 9.90
C PRO A 104 -5.95 11.99 11.20
N LEU A 105 -4.64 11.74 11.25
CA LEU A 105 -3.83 12.05 12.43
C LEU A 105 -3.71 13.56 12.62
N THR A 106 -3.34 14.30 11.56
CA THR A 106 -3.26 15.76 11.57
C THR A 106 -4.61 16.40 11.88
N ALA A 107 -5.69 15.85 11.32
CA ALA A 107 -7.04 16.32 11.58
C ALA A 107 -7.43 16.11 13.07
N SER A 108 -7.09 14.96 13.65
CA SER A 108 -7.29 14.71 15.08
C SER A 108 -6.49 15.69 15.94
N ASP A 109 -5.22 15.91 15.60
CA ASP A 109 -4.33 16.80 16.35
C ASP A 109 -4.86 18.23 16.36
N THR A 110 -5.36 18.71 15.22
CA THR A 110 -5.95 20.05 15.12
C THR A 110 -7.30 20.16 15.84
N ARG A 111 -8.17 19.15 15.71
CA ARG A 111 -9.54 19.21 16.25
C ARG A 111 -9.62 18.95 17.75
N HIS A 112 -8.78 18.05 18.26
CA HIS A 112 -8.86 17.54 19.62
C HIS A 112 -7.64 17.90 20.48
N GLY A 113 -6.67 18.65 19.92
CA GLY A 113 -5.42 18.97 20.62
C GLY A 113 -4.57 17.74 20.92
N THR A 114 -4.77 16.65 20.16
CA THR A 114 -3.92 15.46 20.27
C THR A 114 -2.53 15.75 19.69
N ARG A 115 -1.59 14.82 19.90
CA ARG A 115 -0.23 14.88 19.35
C ARG A 115 0.15 13.57 18.68
N LEU A 116 -0.76 12.99 17.91
CA LEU A 116 -0.63 11.66 17.31
C LEU A 116 0.48 11.60 16.28
N LEU A 117 0.64 12.63 15.44
CA LEU A 117 1.71 12.63 14.44
C LEU A 117 3.08 12.69 15.11
N ASP A 118 3.27 13.60 16.08
CA ASP A 118 4.49 13.69 16.89
C ASP A 118 4.76 12.39 17.67
N THR A 119 3.70 11.79 18.23
CA THR A 119 3.81 10.53 18.95
C THR A 119 4.28 9.40 18.04
N LEU A 120 3.75 9.33 16.82
CA LEU A 120 4.20 8.36 15.83
C LEU A 120 5.68 8.61 15.48
N LYS A 121 6.07 9.85 15.18
CA LYS A 121 7.47 10.21 14.88
C LYS A 121 8.42 9.76 15.98
N ALA A 122 8.12 10.12 17.24
CA ALA A 122 8.95 9.75 18.39
C ALA A 122 8.97 8.22 18.61
N TYR A 123 7.83 7.55 18.46
CA TYR A 123 7.76 6.10 18.59
C TYR A 123 8.65 5.39 17.57
N LEU A 124 8.67 5.87 16.33
CA LEU A 124 9.53 5.34 15.27
C LEU A 124 11.01 5.68 15.51
N LEU A 125 11.32 6.90 15.95
CA LEU A 125 12.68 7.35 16.26
C LEU A 125 13.33 6.55 17.40
N HIS A 126 12.54 6.09 18.36
CA HIS A 126 13.00 5.27 19.49
C HIS A 126 12.80 3.77 19.26
N ASP A 127 12.90 3.31 18.01
CA ASP A 127 12.84 1.88 17.63
C ASP A 127 11.62 1.15 18.20
N ARG A 128 10.49 1.84 18.33
CA ARG A 128 9.23 1.32 18.87
C ARG A 128 9.31 0.91 20.35
N ARG A 129 10.30 1.41 21.09
CA ARG A 129 10.48 1.16 22.53
C ARG A 129 9.59 2.09 23.34
N LEU A 130 8.57 1.52 23.98
CA LEU A 130 7.56 2.29 24.70
C LEU A 130 8.15 3.17 25.82
N ASP A 131 9.05 2.63 26.62
CA ASP A 131 9.61 3.36 27.77
C ASP A 131 10.44 4.57 27.34
N GLU A 132 11.26 4.41 26.28
CA GLU A 132 12.08 5.50 25.74
C GLU A 132 11.20 6.56 25.06
N THR A 133 10.22 6.13 24.27
CA THR A 133 9.24 7.02 23.63
C THR A 133 8.44 7.83 24.65
N SER A 134 7.92 7.18 25.70
CA SER A 134 7.16 7.84 26.75
C SER A 134 7.98 8.88 27.51
N ARG A 135 9.25 8.57 27.80
CA ARG A 135 10.18 9.53 28.43
C ARG A 135 10.48 10.71 27.51
N ALA A 136 10.75 10.46 26.23
CA ALA A 136 11.04 11.51 25.26
C ALA A 136 9.86 12.46 25.02
N LEU A 137 8.63 11.93 25.07
CA LEU A 137 7.40 12.70 24.93
C LEU A 137 6.89 13.31 26.25
N TYR A 138 7.53 13.02 27.39
CA TYR A 138 7.07 13.40 28.73
C TYR A 138 5.62 12.98 29.02
N ILE A 139 5.23 11.78 28.59
CA ILE A 139 3.89 11.21 28.82
C ILE A 139 3.95 9.88 29.56
N HIS A 140 2.86 9.52 30.22
CA HIS A 140 2.73 8.21 30.84
C HIS A 140 2.66 7.08 29.79
N PRO A 141 3.24 5.88 30.03
CA PRO A 141 3.16 4.75 29.09
C PRO A 141 1.72 4.32 28.73
N GLY A 142 0.77 4.49 29.64
CA GLY A 142 -0.65 4.26 29.37
C GLY A 142 -1.22 5.20 28.31
N THR A 143 -0.82 6.48 28.35
CA THR A 143 -1.19 7.49 27.35
C THR A 143 -0.58 7.15 26.00
N LEU A 144 0.70 6.76 25.97
CA LEU A 144 1.35 6.31 24.73
C LEU A 144 0.61 5.13 24.09
N LYS A 145 0.28 4.08 24.87
CA LYS A 145 -0.49 2.93 24.38
C LYS A 145 -1.88 3.32 23.86
N TYR A 146 -2.51 4.32 24.46
CA TYR A 146 -3.76 4.88 23.93
C TYR A 146 -3.54 5.58 22.59
N CYS A 147 -2.56 6.47 22.48
CA CYS A 147 -2.22 7.15 21.24
C CYS A 147 -1.90 6.16 20.10
N LEU A 148 -1.10 5.13 20.36
CA LEU A 148 -0.78 4.10 19.35
C LEU A 148 -2.01 3.32 18.87
N ARG A 149 -2.93 2.95 19.79
CA ARG A 149 -4.22 2.35 19.39
C ARG A 149 -5.08 3.30 18.56
N LEU A 150 -5.07 4.58 18.90
CA LEU A 150 -5.79 5.61 18.17
C LEU A 150 -5.21 5.81 16.76
N ILE A 151 -3.89 5.87 16.64
CA ILE A 151 -3.18 5.92 15.35
C ILE A 151 -3.57 4.73 14.48
N ARG A 152 -3.53 3.51 15.04
CA ARG A 152 -3.94 2.30 14.32
C ARG A 152 -5.38 2.37 13.84
N ARG A 153 -6.29 2.84 14.68
CA ARG A 153 -7.71 2.97 14.33
C ARG A 153 -7.94 3.96 13.20
N LEU A 154 -7.23 5.10 13.23
CA LEU A 154 -7.43 6.18 12.26
C LEU A 154 -6.77 5.90 10.90
N THR A 155 -5.61 5.25 10.89
CA THR A 155 -4.83 4.98 9.67
C THR A 155 -5.13 3.62 9.05
N GLY A 156 -5.65 2.67 9.85
CA GLY A 156 -5.78 1.27 9.49
C GLY A 156 -4.46 0.48 9.52
N TRP A 157 -3.33 1.12 9.85
CA TRP A 157 -2.03 0.48 9.92
C TRP A 157 -1.59 0.24 11.36
N ASP A 158 -0.92 -0.90 11.60
CA ASP A 158 -0.36 -1.20 12.92
C ASP A 158 1.15 -0.94 12.96
N PRO A 159 1.63 0.07 13.71
CA PRO A 159 3.06 0.40 13.79
C PRO A 159 3.89 -0.69 14.50
N ALA A 160 3.26 -1.63 15.19
CA ALA A 160 3.95 -2.78 15.78
C ALA A 160 4.30 -3.85 14.73
N THR A 161 3.57 -3.90 13.62
CA THR A 161 3.83 -4.86 12.53
C THR A 161 4.90 -4.34 11.58
N THR A 162 5.72 -5.22 11.02
CA THR A 162 6.77 -4.84 10.05
C THR A 162 6.19 -4.12 8.83
N LEU A 163 5.07 -4.63 8.31
CA LEU A 163 4.43 -4.09 7.12
C LEU A 163 3.73 -2.75 7.40
N GLY A 164 3.00 -2.63 8.52
CA GLY A 164 2.40 -1.35 8.92
C GLY A 164 3.44 -0.28 9.26
N LEU A 165 4.55 -0.68 9.88
CA LEU A 165 5.72 0.19 10.09
C LEU A 165 6.26 0.74 8.77
N PHE A 166 6.42 -0.12 7.77
CA PHE A 166 6.97 0.24 6.47
C PHE A 166 6.08 1.26 5.75
N ASP A 167 4.76 1.06 5.72
CA ASP A 167 3.84 2.05 5.16
C ASP A 167 3.88 3.38 5.90
N MET A 168 3.89 3.35 7.23
CA MET A 168 3.90 4.56 8.05
C MET A 168 5.18 5.38 7.85
N LEU A 169 6.35 4.73 7.82
CA LEU A 169 7.62 5.40 7.56
C LEU A 169 7.61 6.10 6.20
N PHE A 170 7.24 5.38 5.14
CA PHE A 170 7.19 5.96 3.81
C PHE A 170 6.18 7.09 3.68
N SER A 171 5.00 6.93 4.27
CA SER A 171 3.97 7.98 4.28
C SER A 171 4.45 9.23 5.01
N LEU A 172 5.18 9.05 6.11
CA LEU A 172 5.77 10.15 6.86
C LEU A 172 6.85 10.88 6.04
N PHE A 173 7.76 10.13 5.40
CA PHE A 173 8.78 10.71 4.53
C PHE A 173 8.16 11.51 3.37
N LEU A 174 7.16 10.96 2.70
CA LEU A 174 6.45 11.65 1.63
C LEU A 174 5.68 12.89 2.12
N SER A 175 5.20 12.89 3.37
CA SER A 175 4.54 14.07 3.92
C SER A 175 5.50 15.23 4.16
N GLU A 176 6.79 14.94 4.38
CA GLU A 176 7.83 15.95 4.60
C GLU A 176 8.51 16.39 3.28
N ASP A 177 8.71 15.46 2.34
CA ASP A 177 9.23 15.73 0.99
C ASP A 177 8.43 14.92 -0.06
N PRO A 178 7.35 15.49 -0.62
CA PRO A 178 6.49 14.80 -1.59
C PRO A 178 7.22 14.39 -2.87
N ASP A 179 8.27 15.12 -3.25
CA ASP A 179 9.05 14.88 -4.46
C ASP A 179 10.23 13.92 -4.24
N LEU A 180 10.44 13.46 -3.00
CA LEU A 180 11.55 12.60 -2.60
C LEU A 180 11.69 11.39 -3.53
N VAL A 181 10.59 10.71 -3.82
CA VAL A 181 10.59 9.51 -4.66
C VAL A 181 10.83 9.85 -6.11
N LEU A 182 10.22 10.92 -6.61
CA LEU A 182 10.44 11.39 -7.98
C LEU A 182 11.92 11.75 -8.18
N ARG A 183 12.54 12.40 -7.20
CA ARG A 183 13.97 12.73 -7.22
C ARG A 183 14.87 11.51 -7.06
N ALA A 184 14.57 10.62 -6.10
CA ALA A 184 15.41 9.47 -5.78
C ALA A 184 15.33 8.36 -6.85
N CYS A 185 14.16 8.13 -7.44
CA CYS A 185 13.95 7.06 -8.41
C CYS A 185 14.13 7.52 -9.86
N TYR A 186 13.87 8.80 -10.17
CA TYR A 186 13.88 9.33 -11.54
C TYR A 186 14.93 10.44 -11.79
N GLY A 187 15.88 10.63 -10.87
CA GLY A 187 17.07 11.46 -11.10
C GLY A 187 16.78 12.94 -11.38
N GLY A 188 15.70 13.50 -10.84
CA GLY A 188 15.37 14.92 -10.97
C GLY A 188 14.83 15.36 -12.34
N ARG A 189 14.58 14.42 -13.27
CA ARG A 189 13.83 14.67 -14.52
C ARG A 189 12.39 14.15 -14.38
N ALA A 190 11.62 14.78 -13.50
CA ALA A 190 10.17 14.63 -13.53
C ALA A 190 9.62 15.67 -14.52
N ASP A 191 9.38 15.28 -15.77
CA ASP A 191 8.37 15.95 -16.59
C ASP A 191 7.04 15.22 -16.36
N PRO A 192 6.12 15.77 -15.55
CA PRO A 192 4.85 15.14 -15.25
C PRO A 192 3.87 15.13 -16.45
N ALA A 193 4.19 15.81 -17.57
CA ALA A 193 3.34 15.89 -18.75
C ALA A 193 3.76 14.95 -19.90
N GLY A 194 4.93 14.32 -19.83
CA GLY A 194 5.51 13.55 -20.94
C GLY A 194 5.49 12.02 -20.81
N ALA A 195 5.26 11.48 -19.62
CA ALA A 195 5.32 10.02 -19.40
C ALA A 195 3.98 9.34 -19.68
N VAL A 196 3.57 9.31 -20.95
CA VAL A 196 2.62 8.29 -21.42
C VAL A 196 3.35 6.95 -21.35
N PHE A 197 3.17 6.22 -20.25
CA PHE A 197 3.67 4.85 -20.09
C PHE A 197 2.88 3.91 -21.01
N SER A 198 3.20 3.93 -22.31
CA SER A 198 2.91 2.84 -23.23
C SER A 198 4.10 1.87 -23.17
N GLY A 199 4.05 0.96 -22.19
CA GLY A 199 5.11 0.00 -21.96
C GLY A 199 4.55 -1.29 -21.40
N ILE A 200 3.96 -2.11 -22.26
CA ILE A 200 3.80 -3.54 -21.98
C ILE A 200 5.21 -4.11 -21.91
N PHE A 201 5.71 -4.34 -20.70
CA PHE A 201 6.97 -5.02 -20.48
C PHE A 201 6.76 -6.52 -20.72
N LEU A 202 6.87 -6.94 -21.99
CA LEU A 202 7.08 -8.34 -22.34
C LEU A 202 8.57 -8.65 -22.08
N PRO A 203 8.90 -9.65 -21.25
CA PRO A 203 10.29 -10.02 -21.03
C PRO A 203 10.88 -10.58 -22.33
N HIS A 204 11.96 -9.96 -22.82
CA HIS A 204 12.77 -10.52 -23.89
C HIS A 204 13.47 -11.80 -23.39
N ARG A 205 13.27 -12.90 -24.12
CA ARG A 205 14.05 -14.13 -23.99
C ARG A 205 15.47 -13.90 -24.52
N THR A 206 16.47 -14.30 -23.76
CA THR A 206 17.77 -14.75 -24.28
C THR A 206 17.84 -16.25 -24.13
#